data_AF-A0A9E5VZI5-F1
#
_entry.id   AF-A0A9E5VZI5-F1
#
_cell.length_a   1.000
_cell.length_b   1.000
_cell.length_c   1.000
_cell.angle_alpha   90.00
_cell.angle_beta   90.00
_cell.angle_gamma   90.00
#
_symmetry.space_group_name_H-M   'P 1'
#
loop_
_entity.id
_entity.type
_entity.pdbx_description
1 polymer ?
#
loop_
_entity_poly.entity_id
_entity_poly.type
_entity_poly.pdbx_seq_one_letter_code
_entity_poly.pdbx_strand_id
1 'polypeptide(L)' 'MRKISFSPPDISDLEINEIVETLRSGWITTGPRTHLFEDKLS' A
#
# COMPACT_ATOMS: atom_id res chain seq x y z
N MET A 1 -8.72 13.88 29.55
CA MET A 1 -7.98 12.86 28.76
C MET A 1 -7.55 13.51 27.45
N ARG A 2 -6.25 13.74 27.22
CA ARG A 2 -5.78 14.31 25.95
C ARG A 2 -5.91 13.23 24.86
N LYS A 3 -6.68 13.50 23.80
CA LYS A 3 -6.67 12.68 22.58
C LYS A 3 -5.31 12.88 21.92
N ILE A 4 -4.38 11.96 22.16
CA ILE A 4 -3.21 11.82 21.31
C ILE A 4 -3.73 11.13 20.06
N SER A 5 -3.83 11.86 18.95
CA SER A 5 -4.03 11.20 17.67
C SER A 5 -2.80 10.33 17.43
N PHE A 6 -2.99 9.00 17.42
CA PHE A 6 -2.08 8.15 16.67
C PHE A 6 -1.86 8.82 15.31
N SER A 7 -0.61 8.86 14.84
CA SER A 7 -0.24 9.55 13.61
C SER A 7 -1.34 9.38 12.56
N PRO A 8 -1.98 10.48 12.13
CA PRO A 8 -3.07 10.37 11.16
C PRO A 8 -2.54 9.63 9.94
N PRO A 9 -3.33 8.73 9.34
CA PRO A 9 -2.89 8.01 8.16
C PRO A 9 -2.51 9.02 7.07
N ASP A 10 -1.27 8.94 6.61
CA ASP A 10 -0.78 9.70 5.47
C ASP A 10 -0.92 8.80 4.24
N ILE A 11 -1.90 9.13 3.40
CA ILE A 11 -2.27 8.36 2.22
C ILE A 11 -2.53 9.37 1.12
N SER A 12 -1.81 9.21 0.01
CA SER A 12 -1.99 9.98 -1.20
C SER A 12 -2.72 9.16 -2.27
N ASP A 13 -3.06 9.81 -3.39
CA ASP A 13 -3.64 9.11 -4.55
C ASP A 13 -2.73 8.02 -5.11
N LEU A 14 -1.41 8.08 -4.85
CA LEU A 14 -0.46 7.06 -5.27
C LEU A 14 -0.77 5.73 -4.59
N GLU A 15 -0.88 5.71 -3.25
CA GLU A 15 -1.21 4.48 -2.52
C GLU A 15 -2.60 3.95 -2.91
N ILE A 16 -3.58 4.85 -3.12
CA ILE A 16 -4.94 4.48 -3.52
C ILE A 16 -4.94 3.78 -4.89
N ASN A 17 -4.25 4.36 -5.88
CA ASN A 17 -4.19 3.79 -7.22
C ASN A 17 -3.52 2.41 -7.23
N GLU A 18 -2.42 2.24 -6.48
CA GLU A 18 -1.74 0.95 -6.34
C GLU A 18 -2.67 -0.12 -5.71
N ILE A 19 -3.47 0.26 -4.72
CA ILE A 19 -4.47 -0.65 -4.13
C ILE A 19 -5.54 -1.03 -5.16
N VAL A 20 -6.08 -0.06 -5.91
CA VAL A 20 -7.11 -0.30 -6.92
C VAL A 20 -6.60 -1.23 -8.02
N GLU A 21 -5.37 -1.03 -8.50
CA GLU A 21 -4.75 -1.94 -9.47
C GLU A 21 -4.62 -3.37 -8.91
N THR A 22 -4.18 -3.50 -7.66
CA THR A 22 -4.05 -4.80 -6.99
C THR A 22 -5.41 -5.51 -6.93
N LEU A 23 -6.48 -4.81 -6.55
CA LEU A 23 -7.82 -5.36 -6.51
C LEU A 23 -8.33 -5.75 -7.91
N ARG A 24 -8.09 -4.92 -8.93
CA ARG A 24 -8.48 -5.20 -10.32
C ARG A 24 -7.72 -6.38 -10.93
N SER A 25 -6.49 -6.63 -10.49
CA SER A 25 -5.70 -7.78 -10.94
C SER A 25 -6.26 -9.13 -10.50
N GLY A 26 -7.12 -9.15 -9.48
CA GLY A 26 -7.62 -10.38 -8.85
C GLY A 26 -6.58 -11.11 -7.98
N TRP A 27 -5.37 -10.58 -7.84
CA TRP A 27 -4.29 -11.16 -7.05
C TRP A 27 -3.99 -10.32 -5.82
N ILE A 28 -4.64 -10.65 -4.69
CA ILE A 28 -4.55 -9.88 -3.43
C ILE A 28 -3.51 -10.42 -2.43
N THR A 29 -2.87 -11.54 -2.77
CA THR A 29 -1.83 -12.17 -1.94
C THR A 29 -0.44 -11.85 -2.49
N THR A 30 0.62 -12.28 -1.80
CA THR A 30 2.00 -12.16 -2.30
C THR A 30 2.12 -12.69 -3.73
N GLY A 31 2.82 -11.95 -4.58
CA GLY A 31 3.02 -12.29 -5.98
C GLY A 31 4.12 -11.46 -6.64
N PRO A 32 4.22 -11.50 -7.97
CA PRO A 32 5.28 -10.82 -8.72
C PRO A 32 5.42 -9.33 -8.40
N ARG A 33 4.29 -8.66 -8.12
CA ARG A 33 4.25 -7.22 -7.80
C ARG A 33 4.94 -6.90 -6.47
N THR A 34 4.84 -7.80 -5.48
CA THR A 34 5.56 -7.69 -4.20
C THR A 34 7.06 -7.90 -4.38
N HIS A 35 7.48 -8.91 -5.16
CA HIS A 35 8.89 -9.14 -5.43
C HIS A 35 9.54 -7.96 -6.19
N LEU A 36 8.84 -7.40 -7.18
CA LEU A 36 9.31 -6.20 -7.86
C LEU A 36 9.46 -4.98 -6.93
N PHE A 37 8.65 -4.89 -5.88
CA PHE A 37 8.79 -3.84 -4.88
C PHE A 37 10.02 -4.08 -3.99
N GLU A 38 10.22 -5.32 -3.53
CA GLU A 38 11.39 -5.73 -2.74
C GLU A 38 12.70 -5.49 -3.52
N ASP A 39 12.75 -5.87 -4.80
CA ASP A 39 13.91 -5.66 -5.68
C ASP A 39 14.24 -4.17 -5.90
N LYS A 40 13.24 -3.28 -5.83
CA LYS A 40 13.45 -1.82 -5.95
C LYS A 40 13.97 -1.19 -4.67
N LEU A 41 13.83 -1.85 -3.53
CA LEU A 41 14.32 -1.38 -2.23
C LEU A 41 15.77 -1.79 -1.95
N SER A 42 16.28 -2.79 -2.68
CA SER A 42 17.67 -3.27 -2.58
C SER A 42 18.68 -2.40 -3.31
#